data_AF-A0A937M8B5-F1
#
_entry.id   AF-A0A937M8B5-F1
#
_cell.length_a   1.000
_cell.length_b   1.000
_cell.length_c   1.000
_cell.angle_alpha   90.00
_cell.angle_beta   90.00
_cell.angle_gamma   90.00
#
_symmetry.space_group_name_H-M   'P 1'
#
loop_
_entity.id
_entity.type
_entity.pdbx_description
1 polymer ?
#
loop_
_entity_poly.entity_id
_entity_poly.type
_entity_poly.pdbx_seq_one_letter_code
_entity_poly.pdbx_strand_id
1 'polypeptide(L)' 'MRSQVDHGARKPVRADWRVRENDDGFKIIDLSVAGISMALMLRQEFASILRKQDLEGLILLLHDRIV' A
#
# COMPACT_ATOMS: atom_id res chain seq x y z
N MET A 1 12.51 8.14 0.37
CA MET A 1 12.39 9.23 -0.63
C MET A 1 11.08 9.96 -0.40
N ARG A 2 11.03 11.29 -0.47
CA ARG A 2 9.79 12.07 -0.29
C ARG A 2 9.39 12.71 -1.61
N SER A 3 8.10 12.67 -1.93
CA SER A 3 7.51 13.38 -3.06
C SER A 3 6.21 14.07 -2.66
N GLN A 4 5.78 14.99 -3.50
CA GLN A 4 4.48 15.66 -3.39
C GLN A 4 3.73 15.39 -4.69
N VAL A 5 2.46 15.01 -4.58
CA VAL A 5 1.60 14.75 -5.73
C VAL A 5 0.61 15.91 -5.84
N ASP A 6 0.71 16.64 -6.95
CA ASP A 6 -0.21 17.73 -7.29
C ASP A 6 -1.32 17.20 -8.19
N HIS A 7 -2.57 17.54 -7.85
CA HIS A 7 -3.76 17.17 -8.62
C HIS A 7 -4.62 18.39 -8.98
N GLY A 8 -4.00 19.58 -9.06
CA GLY A 8 -4.56 20.82 -9.61
C GLY A 8 -5.65 21.49 -8.77
N ALA A 9 -6.67 20.74 -8.34
CA ALA A 9 -7.85 21.27 -7.66
C ALA A 9 -7.82 21.13 -6.12
N ARG A 10 -6.83 20.45 -5.55
CA ARG A 10 -6.74 20.16 -4.10
C ARG A 10 -5.34 20.37 -3.55
N LYS A 11 -5.25 20.58 -2.22
CA LYS A 11 -3.97 20.63 -1.51
C LYS A 11 -3.15 19.39 -1.89
N PRO A 12 -1.89 19.54 -2.32
CA PRO A 12 -1.11 18.41 -2.76
C PRO A 12 -0.94 17.38 -1.64
N VAL A 13 -0.93 16.11 -2.02
CA VAL A 13 -0.80 15.00 -1.07
C VAL A 13 0.67 14.67 -0.90
N ARG A 14 1.13 14.58 0.36
CA ARG A 14 2.48 14.13 0.68
C ARG A 14 2.57 12.61 0.54
N ALA A 15 3.58 12.16 -0.20
CA ALA A 15 3.92 10.75 -0.36
C ALA A 15 5.37 10.52 0.12
N ASP A 16 5.54 9.60 1.08
CA ASP A 16 6.84 9.20 1.58
C ASP A 16 7.09 7.73 1.19
N TRP A 17 8.08 7.49 0.34
CA TRP A 17 8.47 6.17 -0.16
C TRP A 17 9.56 5.57 0.74
N ARG A 18 9.32 4.35 1.25
CA ARG A 18 10.36 3.56 1.92
C ARG A 18 11.02 2.66 0.89
N VAL A 19 12.32 2.79 0.75
CA VAL A 19 13.14 2.05 -0.20
C VAL A 19 14.14 1.22 0.58
N ARG A 20 14.39 0.00 0.12
CA ARG A 20 15.43 -0.89 0.62
C ARG A 20 16.30 -1.34 -0.54
N GLU A 21 17.59 -1.42 -0.31
CA GLU A 21 18.54 -2.01 -1.22
C GLU A 21 18.60 -3.52 -0.99
N ASN A 22 18.63 -4.29 -2.07
CA ASN A 22 18.95 -5.72 -2.09
C ASN A 22 19.92 -6.02 -3.24
N ASP A 23 20.27 -7.28 -3.44
CA ASP A 23 21.23 -7.71 -4.49
C ASP A 23 20.79 -7.28 -5.90
N ASP A 24 19.48 -7.07 -6.12
CA ASP A 24 18.88 -6.61 -7.38
C ASP A 24 18.64 -5.08 -7.45
N GLY A 25 19.26 -4.32 -6.52
CA GLY A 25 19.20 -2.87 -6.42
C GLY A 25 18.11 -2.32 -5.49
N PHE A 26 17.70 -1.07 -5.73
CA PHE A 26 16.71 -0.40 -4.89
C PHE A 26 15.29 -0.85 -5.20
N LYS A 27 14.55 -1.29 -4.17
CA LYS A 27 13.13 -1.67 -4.25
C LYS A 27 12.29 -0.84 -3.28
N ILE A 28 11.11 -0.41 -3.73
CA ILE A 28 10.12 0.23 -2.86
C ILE A 28 9.46 -0.87 -2.02
N ILE A 29 9.46 -0.70 -0.69
CA ILE A 29 8.89 -1.68 0.25
C ILE A 29 7.63 -1.17 0.95
N ASP A 30 7.38 0.14 0.92
CA ASP A 30 6.18 0.75 1.49
C ASP A 30 5.99 2.17 0.93
N LEU A 31 4.74 2.61 0.91
CA LEU A 31 4.33 3.97 0.58
C LEU A 31 3.54 4.52 1.77
N SER A 32 3.94 5.68 2.27
CA SER A 32 3.16 6.42 3.25
C SER A 32 2.46 7.59 2.58
N VAL A 33 1.13 7.64 2.65
CA VAL A 33 0.31 8.74 2.12
C VAL A 33 -0.21 9.57 3.29
N ALA A 34 0.05 10.87 3.29
CA ALA A 34 -0.31 11.76 4.39
C ALA A 34 0.21 11.29 5.78
N GLY A 35 1.29 10.49 5.80
CA GLY A 35 1.88 9.92 7.03
C GLY A 35 1.35 8.54 7.42
N ILE A 36 0.43 7.95 6.66
CA ILE A 36 -0.14 6.62 6.92
C ILE A 36 0.54 5.59 6.02
N SER A 37 1.17 4.58 6.61
CA SER A 37 1.77 3.44 5.89
C SER A 37 0.68 2.61 5.22
N MET A 38 0.75 2.51 3.89
CA MET A 38 -0.17 1.70 3.10
C MET A 38 0.02 0.21 3.37
N ALA A 39 1.27 -0.25 3.54
CA ALA A 39 1.53 -1.65 3.87
C ALA A 39 0.91 -2.06 5.23
N LEU A 40 0.98 -1.17 6.23
CA LEU A 40 0.35 -1.42 7.53
C LEU A 40 -1.18 -1.47 7.42
N MET A 41 -1.78 -0.52 6.72
CA MET A 41 -3.23 -0.44 6.52
C MET A 41 -3.76 -1.68 5.78
N LEU A 42 -3.12 -2.06 4.66
CA LEU A 42 -3.48 -3.25 3.89
C LEU A 42 -3.32 -4.53 4.70
N ARG A 43 -2.25 -4.65 5.50
CA ARG A 43 -2.06 -5.80 6.40
C ARG A 43 -3.21 -5.95 7.41
N GLN A 44 -3.68 -4.83 7.97
CA GLN A 44 -4.83 -4.83 8.89
C GLN A 44 -6.12 -5.23 8.17
N GLU A 45 -6.33 -4.73 6.95
CA GLU A 45 -7.46 -5.12 6.11
C GLU A 45 -7.45 -6.61 5.82
N PHE A 46 -6.33 -7.15 5.34
CA PHE A 46 -6.19 -8.58 5.02
C PHE A 46 -6.35 -9.45 6.25
N ALA A 47 -5.81 -9.05 7.41
CA ALA A 47 -6.02 -9.78 8.66
C ALA A 47 -7.50 -9.79 9.08
N SER A 48 -8.27 -8.74 8.76
CA SER A 48 -9.71 -8.71 9.00
C SER A 48 -10.47 -9.68 8.09
N ILE A 49 -10.08 -9.77 6.83
CA ILE A 49 -10.63 -10.72 5.87
C ILE A 49 -10.32 -12.15 6.30
N LEU A 50 -9.06 -12.46 6.63
CA LEU A 50 -8.62 -13.78 7.10
C LEU A 50 -9.26 -14.23 8.41
N ARG A 51 -9.87 -13.32 9.18
CA ARG A 51 -10.68 -13.69 10.36
C ARG A 51 -12.12 -14.04 10.01
N LYS A 52 -12.64 -13.49 8.91
CA LYS A 52 -14.02 -13.68 8.44
C LYS A 52 -14.14 -14.78 7.39
N GLN A 53 -13.05 -15.01 6.65
CA GLN A 53 -12.89 -15.95 5.55
C GLN A 53 -11.51 -16.61 5.70
N ASP A 54 -11.15 -17.46 4.75
CA ASP A 54 -9.84 -18.09 4.67
C ASP A 54 -8.93 -17.41 3.64
N LEU A 55 -7.82 -18.06 3.33
CA LEU A 55 -6.86 -17.58 2.33
C LEU A 55 -7.48 -17.53 0.93
N GLU A 56 -8.33 -18.49 0.57
CA GLU A 56 -9.01 -18.51 -0.73
C GLU A 56 -9.95 -17.31 -0.87
N GLY A 57 -10.71 -17.00 0.18
CA GLY A 57 -11.55 -15.81 0.25
C GLY A 57 -10.74 -14.51 0.06
N LEU A 58 -9.56 -14.39 0.68
CA LEU A 58 -8.67 -13.24 0.45
C LEU A 58 -8.20 -13.16 -1.01
N ILE A 59 -7.78 -14.28 -1.61
CA ILE A 59 -7.29 -14.30 -3.00
C ILE A 59 -8.40 -13.88 -3.97
N LEU A 60 -9.62 -14.39 -3.80
CA LEU A 60 -10.77 -14.02 -4.63
C LEU A 60 -11.09 -12.53 -4.50
N LEU A 61 -11.09 -11.97 -3.28
CA LEU A 61 -11.30 -10.54 -3.07
C LEU A 61 -10.21 -9.66 -3.71
N LEU A 62 -8.96 -10.12 -3.71
CA LEU A 62 -7.85 -9.40 -4.36
C LEU A 62 -7.97 -9.45 -5.88
N HIS A 63 -8.38 -10.60 -6.44
CA HIS A 63 -8.66 -10.74 -7.86
C HIS A 63 -9.76 -9.76 -8.31
N ASP A 64 -10.89 -9.73 -7.61
CA ASP A 64 -12.02 -8.83 -7.91
C ASP A 64 -11.67 -7.34 -7.79
N ARG A 65 -10.67 -6.97 -6.98
CA ARG A 65 -10.27 -5.57 -6.82
C ARG A 65 -9.34 -5.04 -7.91
N ILE A 66 -8.73 -5.94 -8.69
CA ILE A 66 -7.77 -5.60 -9.74
C ILE A 66 -8.42 -5.62 -11.14
N VAL A 67 -9.54 -6.34 -11.30
CA VAL A 67 -10.25 -6.54 -12.57
C VAL A 67 -11.45 -5.61 -12.71
#